data_AF-R4JDR7-F1
#
_entry.id   AF-R4JDR7-F1
#
_cell.length_a   1.000
_cell.length_b   1.000
_cell.length_c   1.000
_cell.angle_alpha   90.00
_cell.angle_beta   90.00
_cell.angle_gamma   90.00
#
_symmetry.space_group_name_H-M   'P 1'
#
loop_
_entity.id
_entity.type
_entity.pdbx_description
1 polymer ?
#
loop_
_entity_poly.entity_id
_entity_poly.type
_entity_poly.pdbx_seq_one_letter_code
_entity_poly.pdbx_strand_id
1 'polypeptide(L)'
;VETTCRHLFCRTCILKCIKVMGSYCPSCWYPCFPTDLVTPVKSFLNILDSLGIRCPVKECDEEILHGKYGQHISSHKEKKDRELYSHINKGGRPRQHLLSLTRRAQKHRLRELKRQVRAFAEKEEGGDIKAVCMTLFLLALRAKNEHKQADELEAIMQGRGSGLHPAVCLAIRVNTFLSCSQYHKMYRTVKAVTGRQIFQPLHALRTAEKALLPGYHPFEWKPPLKNVSTNTEVGIIDGLSG
;
A
#
# COMPACT_ATOMS: atom_id res chain seq x y z
N VAL A 1 42.61 15.22 -15.19
CA VAL A 1 43.33 14.13 -14.47
C VAL A 1 44.51 13.72 -15.32
N GLU A 2 45.59 13.41 -14.66
CA GLU A 2 46.82 12.94 -15.28
C GLU A 2 46.92 11.43 -15.07
N THR A 3 47.26 10.73 -16.14
CA THR A 3 47.50 9.29 -16.14
C THR A 3 48.95 8.99 -15.76
N THR A 4 49.27 7.75 -15.41
CA THR A 4 50.66 7.30 -15.11
C THR A 4 51.64 7.57 -16.25
N CYS A 5 51.16 7.55 -17.49
CA CYS A 5 51.91 7.90 -18.69
C CYS A 5 51.95 9.42 -18.98
N ARG A 6 51.57 10.27 -18.02
CA ARG A 6 51.58 11.75 -18.08
C ARG A 6 50.63 12.38 -19.11
N HIS A 7 49.74 11.59 -19.72
CA HIS A 7 48.68 12.15 -20.58
C HIS A 7 47.54 12.72 -19.73
N LEU A 8 47.03 13.87 -20.16
CA LEU A 8 45.98 14.62 -19.48
C LEU A 8 44.63 14.42 -20.15
N PHE A 9 43.63 14.07 -19.35
CA PHE A 9 42.26 13.89 -19.82
C PHE A 9 41.26 14.52 -18.86
N CYS A 10 40.08 14.85 -19.37
CA CYS A 10 38.92 15.09 -18.52
C CYS A 10 38.58 13.81 -17.75
N ARG A 11 38.31 13.91 -16.44
CA ARG A 11 38.06 12.76 -15.55
C ARG A 11 36.89 11.90 -16.05
N THR A 12 35.81 12.55 -16.48
CA THR A 12 34.63 11.86 -17.03
C THR A 12 34.93 11.19 -18.37
N CYS A 13 35.73 11.81 -19.23
CA CYS A 13 36.08 11.24 -20.53
C CYS A 13 36.96 10.00 -20.38
N ILE A 14 38.03 10.07 -19.57
CA ILE A 14 38.92 8.91 -19.38
C ILE A 14 38.23 7.74 -18.70
N LEU A 15 37.36 7.99 -17.71
CA LEU A 15 36.60 6.93 -17.05
C LEU A 15 35.60 6.26 -18.01
N LYS A 16 34.97 7.01 -18.92
CA LYS A 16 34.13 6.44 -19.98
C LYS A 16 34.96 5.62 -20.96
N CYS A 17 36.12 6.12 -21.40
CA CYS A 17 37.02 5.39 -22.28
C CYS A 17 37.50 4.08 -21.64
N ILE A 18 37.94 4.11 -20.38
CA ILE A 18 38.37 2.90 -19.66
C ILE A 18 37.24 1.87 -19.57
N LYS A 19 35.99 2.31 -19.35
CA LYS A 19 34.83 1.43 -19.28
C LYS A 19 34.50 0.75 -20.62
N VAL A 20 34.76 1.42 -21.75
CA VAL A 20 34.38 0.93 -23.08
C VAL A 20 35.54 0.22 -23.79
N MET A 21 36.75 0.75 -23.69
CA MET A 21 37.95 0.28 -24.43
C MET A 21 38.89 -0.57 -23.56
N GLY A 22 38.62 -0.71 -22.26
CA GLY A 22 39.48 -1.41 -21.31
C GLY A 22 40.50 -0.48 -20.63
N SER A 23 41.26 -1.02 -19.67
CA SER A 23 42.20 -0.29 -18.81
C SER A 23 43.50 0.14 -19.51
N TYR A 24 43.37 0.89 -20.60
CA TYR A 24 44.47 1.42 -21.40
C TYR A 24 44.33 2.91 -21.61
N CYS A 25 45.46 3.62 -21.66
CA CYS A 25 45.51 5.03 -22.02
C CYS A 25 45.07 5.21 -23.48
N PRO A 26 44.08 6.07 -23.78
CA PRO A 26 43.63 6.31 -25.16
C PRO A 26 44.69 6.88 -26.10
N SER A 27 45.72 7.55 -25.57
CA SER A 27 46.77 8.20 -26.38
C SER A 27 47.96 7.31 -26.70
N CYS A 28 48.36 6.44 -25.78
CA CYS A 28 49.59 5.65 -25.92
C CYS A 28 49.43 4.15 -25.61
N TRP A 29 48.20 3.70 -25.33
CA TRP A 29 47.88 2.31 -25.00
C TRP A 29 48.61 1.73 -23.77
N TYR A 30 49.24 2.57 -22.96
CA TYR A 30 49.87 2.15 -21.70
C TYR A 30 48.80 1.72 -20.68
N PRO A 31 49.04 0.68 -19.86
CA PRO A 31 48.11 0.27 -18.81
C PRO A 31 47.71 1.44 -17.90
N CYS A 32 46.41 1.67 -17.77
CA CYS A 32 45.87 2.82 -17.05
C CYS A 32 44.62 2.40 -16.27
N PHE A 33 44.75 2.31 -14.93
CA PHE A 33 43.62 1.98 -14.07
C PHE A 33 42.97 3.24 -13.48
N PRO A 34 41.66 3.21 -13.19
CA PRO A 34 40.96 4.35 -12.57
C PRO A 34 41.58 4.82 -11.24
N THR A 35 42.25 3.93 -10.52
CA THR A 35 42.97 4.20 -9.25
C THR A 35 44.20 5.06 -9.45
N ASP A 36 44.79 5.03 -10.65
CA ASP A 36 46.10 5.66 -10.90
C ASP A 36 45.94 7.09 -11.46
N LEU A 37 44.70 7.57 -11.57
CA LEU A 37 44.37 8.90 -12.07
C LEU A 37 44.64 9.93 -10.99
N VAL A 38 45.71 10.70 -11.15
CA VAL A 38 46.09 11.78 -10.24
C VAL A 38 45.55 13.13 -10.71
N THR A 39 45.44 14.06 -9.78
CA THR A 39 45.14 15.46 -10.11
C THR A 39 46.42 16.09 -10.70
N PRO A 40 46.33 16.80 -11.84
CA PRO A 40 47.49 17.46 -12.43
C PRO A 40 48.13 18.46 -11.46
N VAL A 41 49.40 18.79 -11.69
CA VAL A 41 50.12 19.79 -10.90
C VAL A 41 49.39 21.13 -10.86
N LYS A 42 49.45 21.81 -9.70
CA LYS A 42 48.75 23.09 -9.47
C LYS A 42 49.09 24.18 -10.50
N SER A 43 50.34 24.23 -10.97
CA SER A 43 50.76 25.17 -12.01
C SER A 43 49.98 25.00 -13.31
N PHE A 44 49.75 23.76 -13.73
CA PHE A 44 48.96 23.46 -14.92
C PHE A 44 47.48 23.83 -14.73
N LEU A 45 46.91 23.54 -13.55
CA LEU A 45 45.53 23.95 -13.24
C LEU A 45 45.37 25.47 -13.25
N ASN A 46 46.34 26.22 -12.70
CA ASN A 46 46.31 27.68 -12.72
C ASN A 46 46.39 28.25 -14.14
N ILE A 47 47.20 27.64 -15.02
CA ILE A 47 47.27 28.03 -16.44
C ILE A 47 45.92 27.77 -17.12
N LEU A 48 45.35 26.58 -16.93
CA LEU A 48 44.03 26.24 -17.47
C LEU A 48 42.94 27.20 -16.99
N ASP A 49 42.91 27.50 -15.69
CA ASP A 49 41.91 28.40 -15.11
C ASP A 49 42.05 29.86 -15.58
N SER A 50 43.23 30.24 -16.07
CA SER A 50 43.52 31.55 -16.65
C SER A 50 43.14 31.66 -18.13
N LEU A 51 42.72 30.58 -18.79
CA LEU A 51 42.29 30.62 -20.18
C LEU A 51 40.94 31.31 -20.31
N GLY A 52 40.84 32.27 -21.23
CA GLY A 52 39.58 32.91 -21.62
C GLY A 52 38.72 31.96 -22.47
N ILE A 53 37.45 31.82 -22.10
CA ILE A 53 36.45 31.02 -22.80
C ILE A 53 35.26 31.93 -23.08
N ARG A 54 34.79 31.95 -24.34
CA ARG A 54 33.54 32.63 -24.68
C ARG A 54 32.34 31.81 -24.24
N CYS A 55 31.35 32.47 -23.66
CA CYS A 55 30.11 31.82 -23.26
C CYS A 55 29.33 31.31 -24.51
N PRO A 56 28.85 30.06 -24.52
CA PRO A 56 28.07 29.52 -25.64
C PRO A 56 26.57 29.86 -25.57
N VAL A 57 26.12 30.61 -24.55
CA VAL A 57 24.71 30.98 -24.35
C VAL A 57 24.34 32.09 -25.34
N LYS A 58 23.25 31.90 -26.11
CA LYS A 58 22.72 32.94 -27.00
C LYS A 58 22.39 34.18 -26.16
N GLU A 59 22.85 35.36 -26.60
CA GLU A 59 22.75 36.67 -25.90
C GLU A 59 23.77 36.90 -24.77
N CYS A 60 24.83 36.08 -24.66
CA CYS A 60 25.94 36.34 -23.75
C CYS A 60 27.29 36.29 -24.49
N ASP A 61 27.85 37.47 -24.79
CA ASP A 61 29.14 37.62 -25.49
C ASP A 61 30.34 37.84 -24.52
N GLU A 62 30.20 37.45 -23.26
CA GLU A 62 31.27 37.59 -22.27
C GLU A 62 32.40 36.56 -22.47
N GLU A 63 33.64 37.04 -22.40
CA GLU A 63 34.85 36.21 -22.36
C GLU A 63 35.31 36.03 -20.91
N ILE A 64 35.39 34.78 -20.47
CA ILE A 64 35.44 34.44 -19.04
C ILE A 64 36.56 33.46 -18.80
N LEU A 65 37.33 33.70 -17.73
CA LEU A 65 38.33 32.76 -17.27
C LEU A 65 37.70 31.40 -16.94
N HIS A 66 38.28 30.31 -17.43
CA HIS A 66 37.81 28.94 -17.21
C HIS A 66 37.48 28.65 -15.73
N GLY A 67 38.31 29.12 -14.80
CA GLY A 67 38.08 28.93 -13.36
C GLY A 67 36.79 29.56 -12.83
N LYS A 68 36.27 30.61 -13.49
CA LYS A 68 35.02 31.32 -13.12
C LYS A 68 33.82 30.90 -13.97
N TYR A 69 34.04 30.08 -15.00
CA TYR A 69 33.00 29.67 -15.94
C TYR A 69 31.82 28.96 -15.28
N GLY A 70 32.06 28.13 -14.26
CA GLY A 70 30.98 27.45 -13.52
C GLY A 70 30.05 28.42 -12.78
N GLN A 71 30.60 29.49 -12.19
CA GLN A 71 29.81 30.52 -11.50
C GLN A 71 28.99 31.33 -12.50
N HIS A 72 29.58 31.66 -13.65
CA HIS A 72 28.88 32.37 -14.72
C HIS A 72 27.75 31.55 -15.35
N ILE A 73 27.94 30.25 -15.64
CA ILE A 73 26.81 29.42 -16.13
C ILE A 73 25.70 29.28 -15.08
N SER A 74 26.05 29.32 -13.80
CA SER A 74 25.05 29.25 -12.72
C SER A 74 24.18 30.51 -12.68
N SER A 75 24.74 31.69 -12.98
CA SER A 75 23.94 32.94 -13.08
C SER A 75 22.96 32.91 -14.27
N HIS A 76 23.31 32.23 -15.37
CA HIS A 76 22.37 31.96 -16.47
C HIS A 76 21.24 31.02 -16.06
N LYS A 77 21.53 29.97 -15.28
CA LYS A 77 20.48 29.09 -14.72
C LYS A 77 19.54 29.86 -13.81
N GLU A 78 20.06 30.72 -12.93
CA GLU A 78 19.23 31.54 -12.03
C GLU A 78 18.36 32.55 -12.77
N LYS A 79 18.86 33.17 -13.85
CA LYS A 79 18.05 34.05 -14.71
C LYS A 79 16.97 33.28 -15.47
N LYS A 80 17.30 32.10 -16.01
CA LYS A 80 16.37 31.25 -16.76
C LYS A 80 15.29 30.62 -15.87
N ASP A 81 15.63 30.25 -14.63
CA ASP A 81 14.66 29.76 -13.64
C ASP A 81 13.76 30.89 -13.08
N ARG A 82 14.24 32.14 -13.03
CA ARG A 82 13.40 33.31 -12.71
C ARG A 82 12.32 33.58 -13.76
N GLU A 83 12.62 33.38 -15.04
CA GLU A 83 11.70 33.69 -16.13
C GLU A 83 10.72 32.56 -16.47
N LEU A 84 11.03 31.29 -16.17
CA LEU A 84 10.19 30.18 -16.67
C LEU A 84 9.29 29.50 -15.62
N TYR A 85 9.61 29.46 -14.32
CA TYR A 85 8.71 28.84 -13.33
C TYR A 85 8.87 29.41 -11.92
N SER A 86 8.36 30.61 -11.67
CA SER A 86 7.94 30.97 -10.33
C SER A 86 6.69 30.15 -9.99
N HIS A 87 6.81 29.14 -9.11
CA HIS A 87 5.68 28.32 -8.67
C HIS A 87 4.69 29.18 -7.87
N ILE A 88 3.70 29.75 -8.54
CA ILE A 88 2.63 30.52 -7.90
C ILE A 88 1.74 29.54 -7.13
N ASN A 89 1.71 29.69 -5.80
CA ASN A 89 0.76 28.94 -4.97
C ASN A 89 -0.67 29.32 -5.37
N LYS A 90 -1.38 28.39 -6.01
CA LYS A 90 -2.79 28.57 -6.45
C LYS A 90 -3.79 28.60 -5.28
N GLY A 91 -3.29 28.59 -4.04
CA GLY A 91 -4.09 28.53 -2.83
C GLY A 91 -4.79 27.18 -2.67
N GLY A 92 -5.96 27.22 -2.02
CA GLY A 92 -6.78 26.05 -1.73
C GLY A 92 -6.82 25.69 -0.25
N ARG A 93 -7.89 25.00 0.14
CA ARG A 93 -8.09 24.59 1.53
C ARG A 93 -6.96 23.63 1.96
N PRO A 94 -6.34 23.83 3.13
CA PRO A 94 -5.34 22.91 3.66
C PRO A 94 -5.90 21.50 3.76
N ARG A 95 -5.10 20.52 3.31
CA ARG A 95 -5.51 19.11 3.35
C ARG A 95 -5.50 18.63 4.80
N GLN A 96 -6.66 18.18 5.27
CA GLN A 96 -6.79 17.53 6.57
C GLN A 96 -6.27 16.09 6.52
N HIS A 97 -5.90 15.58 7.70
CA HIS A 97 -5.53 14.18 7.90
C HIS A 97 -6.71 13.25 7.56
N LEU A 98 -6.43 12.08 6.99
CA LEU A 98 -7.49 11.20 6.48
C LEU A 98 -8.46 10.73 7.59
N LEU A 99 -7.96 10.48 8.79
CA LEU A 99 -8.76 9.98 9.91
C LEU A 99 -9.68 11.05 10.53
N SER A 100 -9.44 12.34 10.30
CA SER A 100 -10.32 13.42 10.79
C SER A 100 -11.45 13.75 9.81
N LEU A 101 -11.47 13.12 8.63
CA LEU A 101 -12.45 13.39 7.58
C LEU A 101 -13.74 12.59 7.76
N THR A 102 -14.85 13.13 7.26
CA THR A 102 -16.11 12.39 7.15
C THR A 102 -16.00 11.23 6.16
N ARG A 103 -16.88 10.23 6.29
CA ARG A 103 -16.91 9.06 5.39
C ARG A 103 -16.99 9.43 3.89
N ARG A 104 -17.76 10.47 3.55
CA ARG A 104 -17.88 10.96 2.15
C ARG A 104 -16.56 11.56 1.67
N ALA A 105 -15.89 12.36 2.51
CA ALA A 105 -14.61 12.96 2.17
C ALA A 105 -13.48 11.91 2.07
N GLN A 106 -13.44 10.92 2.97
CA GLN A 106 -12.50 9.79 2.88
C GLN A 106 -12.71 9.01 1.57
N LYS A 107 -13.95 8.66 1.23
CA LYS A 107 -14.29 7.99 -0.04
C LYS A 107 -13.80 8.79 -1.25
N HIS A 108 -13.98 10.12 -1.23
CA HIS A 108 -13.51 10.97 -2.32
C HIS A 108 -11.98 11.03 -2.40
N ARG A 109 -11.30 11.15 -1.25
CA ARG A 109 -9.82 11.22 -1.15
C ARG A 109 -9.15 9.92 -1.58
N LEU A 110 -9.75 8.77 -1.25
CA LEU A 110 -9.24 7.44 -1.58
C LEU A 110 -9.77 6.87 -2.89
N ARG A 111 -10.52 7.64 -3.69
CA ARG A 111 -11.23 7.11 -4.87
C ARG A 111 -10.32 6.40 -5.85
N GLU A 112 -9.11 6.92 -6.04
CA GLU A 112 -8.18 6.42 -7.05
C GLU A 112 -7.52 5.14 -6.57
N LEU A 113 -7.00 5.14 -5.34
CA LEU A 113 -6.50 3.93 -4.69
C LEU A 113 -7.57 2.83 -4.65
N LYS A 114 -8.82 3.18 -4.34
CA LYS A 114 -9.93 2.22 -4.35
C LYS A 114 -10.14 1.59 -5.73
N ARG A 115 -10.01 2.36 -6.82
CA ARG A 115 -10.11 1.82 -8.19
C ARG A 115 -8.97 0.86 -8.50
N GLN A 116 -7.74 1.22 -8.14
CA GLN A 116 -6.57 0.35 -8.33
C GLN A 116 -6.70 -0.96 -7.55
N VAL A 117 -7.08 -0.90 -6.28
CA VAL A 117 -7.30 -2.10 -5.45
C VAL A 117 -8.41 -2.97 -6.00
N ARG A 118 -9.50 -2.37 -6.50
CA ARG A 118 -10.58 -3.12 -7.16
C ARG A 118 -10.08 -3.82 -8.43
N ALA A 119 -9.35 -3.12 -9.30
CA ALA A 119 -8.82 -3.71 -10.53
C ALA A 119 -7.84 -4.86 -10.22
N PHE A 120 -7.02 -4.72 -9.17
CA PHE A 120 -6.16 -5.80 -8.69
C PHE A 120 -6.97 -7.00 -8.19
N ALA A 121 -7.96 -6.77 -7.32
CA ALA A 121 -8.79 -7.84 -6.77
C ALA A 121 -9.55 -8.61 -7.85
N GLU A 122 -10.08 -7.91 -8.86
CA GLU A 122 -10.77 -8.53 -10.01
C GLU A 122 -9.83 -9.43 -10.83
N LYS A 123 -8.55 -9.06 -10.94
CA LYS A 123 -7.57 -9.79 -11.75
C LYS A 123 -6.98 -11.00 -11.03
N GLU A 124 -6.64 -10.86 -9.75
CA GLU A 124 -5.85 -11.86 -9.02
C GLU A 124 -6.66 -12.67 -7.99
N GLU A 125 -7.75 -12.11 -7.44
CA GLU A 125 -8.43 -12.64 -6.25
C GLU A 125 -9.95 -12.84 -6.47
N GLY A 126 -10.36 -13.01 -7.73
CA GLY A 126 -11.78 -13.25 -8.08
C GLY A 126 -12.74 -12.12 -7.67
N GLY A 127 -12.21 -10.92 -7.41
CA GLY A 127 -12.98 -9.76 -6.97
C GLY A 127 -13.17 -9.61 -5.46
N ASP A 128 -12.51 -10.42 -4.61
CA ASP A 128 -12.62 -10.27 -3.14
C ASP A 128 -11.81 -9.08 -2.60
N ILE A 129 -12.37 -7.88 -2.77
CA ILE A 129 -11.79 -6.63 -2.26
C ILE A 129 -11.64 -6.66 -0.73
N LYS A 130 -12.50 -7.39 0.00
CA LYS A 130 -12.46 -7.40 1.46
C LYS A 130 -11.23 -8.14 1.94
N ALA A 131 -10.97 -9.34 1.43
CA ALA A 131 -9.77 -10.11 1.75
C ALA A 131 -8.51 -9.32 1.41
N VAL A 132 -8.41 -8.77 0.19
CA VAL A 132 -7.27 -7.95 -0.24
C VAL A 132 -7.01 -6.77 0.71
N CYS A 133 -8.04 -5.99 1.04
CA CYS A 133 -7.88 -4.85 1.95
C CYS A 133 -7.43 -5.27 3.35
N MET A 134 -7.98 -6.37 3.88
CA MET A 134 -7.63 -6.88 5.20
C MET A 134 -6.17 -7.35 5.24
N THR A 135 -5.74 -8.09 4.23
CA THR A 135 -4.35 -8.55 4.09
C THR A 135 -3.37 -7.39 3.94
N LEU A 136 -3.68 -6.40 3.10
CA LEU A 136 -2.85 -5.19 2.97
C LEU A 136 -2.68 -4.46 4.31
N PHE A 137 -3.77 -4.36 5.09
CA PHE A 137 -3.70 -3.70 6.39
C PHE A 137 -2.92 -4.52 7.42
N LEU A 138 -3.08 -5.85 7.44
CA LEU A 138 -2.26 -6.74 8.26
C LEU A 138 -0.77 -6.61 7.97
N LEU A 139 -0.38 -6.64 6.70
CA LEU A 139 1.01 -6.48 6.28
C LEU A 139 1.56 -5.10 6.69
N ALA A 140 0.74 -4.05 6.58
CA ALA A 140 1.12 -2.71 7.04
C ALA A 140 1.33 -2.63 8.56
N LEU A 141 0.48 -3.29 9.36
CA LEU A 141 0.65 -3.36 10.82
C LEU A 141 1.93 -4.13 11.19
N ARG A 142 2.19 -5.27 10.53
CA ARG A 142 3.42 -6.04 10.74
C ARG A 142 4.66 -5.27 10.35
N ALA A 143 4.65 -4.55 9.22
CA ALA A 143 5.77 -3.71 8.79
C ALA A 143 6.03 -2.54 9.76
N LYS A 144 5.02 -2.11 10.51
CA LYS A 144 5.15 -1.11 11.59
C LYS A 144 5.51 -1.71 12.96
N ASN A 145 5.73 -3.03 13.03
CA ASN A 145 5.96 -3.79 14.27
C ASN A 145 4.78 -3.74 15.27
N GLU A 146 3.55 -3.50 14.80
CA GLU A 146 2.33 -3.50 15.61
C GLU A 146 1.72 -4.91 15.69
N HIS A 147 2.50 -5.90 16.14
CA HIS A 147 2.13 -7.32 16.13
C HIS A 147 0.82 -7.61 16.88
N LYS A 148 0.63 -7.01 18.06
CA LYS A 148 -0.60 -7.19 18.84
C LYS A 148 -1.87 -6.80 18.07
N GLN A 149 -1.83 -5.67 17.35
CA GLN A 149 -2.98 -5.22 16.56
C GLN A 149 -3.20 -6.09 15.33
N ALA A 150 -2.12 -6.59 14.72
CA ALA A 150 -2.21 -7.55 13.62
C ALA A 150 -2.88 -8.86 14.08
N ASP A 151 -2.50 -9.39 15.24
CA ASP A 151 -3.10 -10.61 15.80
C ASP A 151 -4.58 -10.41 16.15
N GLU A 152 -4.95 -9.26 16.72
CA GLU A 152 -6.36 -8.89 16.95
C GLU A 152 -7.16 -8.81 15.64
N LEU A 153 -6.57 -8.26 14.59
CA LEU A 153 -7.20 -8.17 13.27
C LEU A 153 -7.37 -9.55 12.62
N GLU A 154 -6.40 -10.45 12.76
CA GLU A 154 -6.50 -11.85 12.30
C GLU A 154 -7.59 -12.62 13.04
N ALA A 155 -7.71 -12.43 14.35
CA ALA A 155 -8.80 -13.00 15.13
C ALA A 155 -10.16 -12.54 14.57
N ILE A 156 -10.30 -11.25 14.23
CA ILE A 156 -11.52 -10.72 13.61
C ILE A 156 -11.76 -11.33 12.22
N MET A 157 -10.71 -11.49 11.40
CA MET A 157 -10.80 -12.14 10.08
C MET A 157 -11.31 -13.58 10.16
N GLN A 158 -10.87 -14.32 11.18
CA GLN A 158 -11.30 -15.70 11.43
C GLN A 158 -12.68 -15.79 12.12
N GLY A 159 -13.37 -14.67 12.33
CA GLY A 159 -14.65 -14.64 13.04
C GLY A 159 -14.54 -14.83 14.55
N ARG A 160 -13.32 -14.78 15.11
CA ARG A 160 -12.99 -14.86 16.55
C ARG A 160 -12.90 -13.48 17.21
N GLY A 161 -13.56 -12.48 16.64
CA GLY A 161 -13.62 -11.13 17.20
C GLY A 161 -14.35 -11.08 18.55
N SER A 162 -14.49 -9.89 19.12
CA SER A 162 -15.17 -9.69 20.43
C SER A 162 -16.66 -10.05 20.45
N GLY A 163 -17.26 -10.31 19.29
CA GLY A 163 -18.66 -10.75 19.18
C GLY A 163 -18.76 -12.27 19.24
N LEU A 164 -19.59 -12.78 20.14
CA LEU A 164 -19.87 -14.22 20.21
C LEU A 164 -20.54 -14.71 18.93
N HIS A 165 -20.22 -15.93 18.51
CA HIS A 165 -20.86 -16.57 17.36
C HIS A 165 -22.38 -16.71 17.60
N PRO A 166 -23.26 -16.56 16.57
CA PRO A 166 -24.71 -16.70 16.75
C PRO A 166 -25.14 -18.02 17.42
N ALA A 167 -24.49 -19.13 17.10
CA ALA A 167 -24.75 -20.43 17.71
C ALA A 167 -24.43 -20.45 19.23
N VAL A 168 -23.35 -19.78 19.65
CA VAL A 168 -23.00 -19.64 21.07
C VAL A 168 -24.04 -18.78 21.79
N CYS A 169 -24.49 -17.69 21.17
CA CYS A 169 -25.56 -16.85 21.72
C CYS A 169 -26.89 -17.62 21.84
N LEU A 170 -27.22 -18.46 20.85
CA LEU A 170 -28.39 -19.33 20.86
C LEU A 170 -28.31 -20.34 22.01
N ALA A 171 -27.16 -21.00 22.17
CA ALA A 171 -26.91 -21.94 23.26
C ALA A 171 -27.05 -21.26 24.64
N ILE A 172 -26.45 -20.08 24.82
CA ILE A 172 -26.62 -19.29 26.06
C ILE A 172 -28.10 -19.00 26.29
N ARG A 173 -28.84 -18.47 25.29
CA ARG A 173 -30.25 -18.12 25.44
C ARG A 173 -31.09 -19.33 25.88
N VAL A 174 -30.95 -20.45 25.19
CA VAL A 174 -31.75 -21.67 25.42
C VAL A 174 -31.38 -22.31 26.76
N ASN A 175 -30.08 -22.51 27.04
CA ASN A 175 -29.61 -23.19 28.25
C ASN A 175 -29.80 -22.38 29.53
N THR A 176 -29.97 -21.05 29.42
CA THR A 176 -30.28 -20.17 30.55
C THR A 176 -31.76 -19.79 30.62
N PHE A 177 -32.62 -20.43 29.81
CA PHE A 177 -34.07 -20.22 29.78
C PHE A 177 -34.49 -18.75 29.56
N LEU A 178 -33.67 -17.97 28.85
CA LEU A 178 -34.01 -16.60 28.52
C LEU A 178 -35.05 -16.57 27.40
N SER A 179 -36.21 -15.99 27.68
CA SER A 179 -37.19 -15.68 26.63
C SER A 179 -36.58 -14.72 25.59
N CYS A 180 -37.11 -14.74 24.37
CA CYS A 180 -36.68 -13.81 23.30
C CYS A 180 -36.70 -12.34 23.76
N SER A 181 -37.70 -11.95 24.55
CA SER A 181 -37.84 -10.59 25.08
C SER A 181 -36.79 -10.26 26.13
N GLN A 182 -36.50 -11.17 27.07
CA GLN A 182 -35.45 -10.98 28.08
C GLN A 182 -34.07 -10.89 27.42
N TYR A 183 -33.76 -11.82 26.49
CA TYR A 183 -32.52 -11.81 25.73
C TYR A 183 -32.35 -10.51 24.93
N HIS A 184 -33.41 -10.03 24.26
CA HIS A 184 -33.33 -8.79 23.48
C HIS A 184 -33.10 -7.56 24.35
N LYS A 185 -33.70 -7.49 25.55
CA LYS A 185 -33.41 -6.43 26.54
C LYS A 185 -31.95 -6.50 26.97
N MET A 186 -31.45 -7.67 27.37
CA MET A 186 -30.05 -7.87 27.76
C MET A 186 -29.09 -7.45 26.64
N TYR A 187 -29.30 -7.93 25.42
CA TYR A 187 -28.51 -7.58 24.23
C TYR A 187 -28.47 -6.06 24.00
N ARG A 188 -29.61 -5.37 24.06
CA ARG A 188 -29.68 -3.91 23.88
C ARG A 188 -28.92 -3.16 24.97
N THR A 189 -29.10 -3.55 26.23
CA THR A 189 -28.42 -2.91 27.36
C THR A 189 -26.91 -3.08 27.26
N VAL A 190 -26.42 -4.30 27.03
CA VAL A 190 -24.98 -4.57 26.89
C VAL A 190 -24.38 -3.81 25.71
N LYS A 191 -25.07 -3.77 24.56
CA LYS A 191 -24.60 -3.03 23.37
C LYS A 191 -24.56 -1.52 23.61
N ALA A 192 -25.53 -0.96 24.35
CA ALA A 192 -25.57 0.45 24.68
C ALA A 192 -24.46 0.86 25.66
N VAL A 193 -24.22 0.04 26.70
CA VAL A 193 -23.21 0.34 27.74
C VAL A 193 -21.78 0.15 27.22
N THR A 194 -21.52 -0.93 26.48
CA THR A 194 -20.15 -1.24 26.02
C THR A 194 -19.79 -0.57 24.71
N GLY A 195 -20.77 -0.07 23.95
CA GLY A 195 -20.59 0.41 22.58
C GLY A 195 -20.17 -0.68 21.58
N ARG A 196 -20.14 -1.95 22.00
CA ARG A 196 -19.71 -3.10 21.20
C ARG A 196 -20.82 -4.13 21.08
N GLN A 197 -20.90 -4.79 19.93
CA GLN A 197 -21.85 -5.88 19.71
C GLN A 197 -21.25 -7.22 20.17
N ILE A 198 -21.40 -7.53 21.46
CA ILE A 198 -20.90 -8.80 22.05
C ILE A 198 -21.88 -9.95 21.76
N PHE A 199 -23.15 -9.77 22.09
CA PHE A 199 -24.22 -10.72 21.76
C PHE A 199 -24.80 -10.44 20.37
N GLN A 200 -25.38 -11.46 19.73
CA GLN A 200 -25.98 -11.34 18.41
C GLN A 200 -27.48 -11.02 18.46
N PRO A 201 -28.03 -10.29 17.49
CA PRO A 201 -29.46 -9.96 17.44
C PRO A 201 -30.32 -11.20 17.18
N LEU A 202 -31.59 -11.16 17.61
CA LEU A 202 -32.52 -12.31 17.51
C LEU A 202 -32.65 -12.89 16.09
N HIS A 203 -32.61 -12.07 15.04
CA HIS A 203 -32.69 -12.58 13.66
C HIS A 203 -31.50 -13.48 13.31
N ALA A 204 -30.30 -13.19 13.82
CA ALA A 204 -29.12 -14.04 13.62
C ALA A 204 -29.24 -15.37 14.38
N LEU A 205 -29.83 -15.34 15.58
CA LEU A 205 -30.12 -16.56 16.35
C LEU A 205 -31.13 -17.45 15.62
N ARG A 206 -32.20 -16.88 15.05
CA ARG A 206 -33.18 -17.63 14.26
C ARG A 206 -32.56 -18.28 13.03
N THR A 207 -31.64 -17.60 12.34
CA THR A 207 -30.92 -18.20 11.22
C THR A 207 -30.03 -19.35 11.67
N ALA A 208 -29.34 -19.21 12.80
CA ALA A 208 -28.51 -20.29 13.36
C ALA A 208 -29.35 -21.49 13.82
N GLU A 209 -30.54 -21.25 14.36
CA GLU A 209 -31.48 -22.27 14.83
C GLU A 209 -31.97 -23.16 13.69
N LYS A 210 -32.15 -22.62 12.48
CA LYS A 210 -32.61 -23.40 11.30
C LYS A 210 -31.76 -24.63 11.02
N ALA A 211 -30.44 -24.54 11.22
CA ALA A 211 -29.53 -25.65 10.98
C ALA A 211 -29.67 -26.79 11.99
N LEU A 212 -30.35 -26.54 13.13
CA LEU A 212 -30.56 -27.51 14.21
C LEU A 212 -31.96 -28.11 14.19
N LEU A 213 -32.89 -27.54 13.42
CA LEU A 213 -34.25 -28.02 13.31
C LEU A 213 -34.36 -29.16 12.28
N PRO A 214 -35.34 -30.08 12.44
CA PRO A 214 -35.66 -31.06 11.40
C PRO A 214 -35.95 -30.39 10.06
N GLY A 215 -35.62 -31.09 8.97
CA GLY A 215 -35.84 -30.60 7.61
C GLY A 215 -34.66 -29.82 7.01
N TYR A 216 -33.53 -29.69 7.71
CA TYR A 216 -32.37 -28.94 7.22
C TYR A 216 -31.37 -29.78 6.42
N HIS A 217 -31.07 -30.99 6.89
CA HIS A 217 -30.06 -31.85 6.27
C HIS A 217 -30.69 -32.85 5.28
N PRO A 218 -30.13 -33.00 4.06
CA PRO A 218 -30.59 -34.02 3.12
C PRO A 218 -30.16 -35.42 3.57
N PHE A 219 -31.03 -36.40 3.36
CA PHE A 219 -30.76 -37.82 3.63
C PHE A 219 -31.53 -38.72 2.65
N GLU A 220 -31.12 -39.98 2.52
CA GLU A 220 -31.77 -40.97 1.64
C GLU A 220 -31.87 -42.32 2.35
N TRP A 221 -32.99 -43.01 2.20
CA TRP A 221 -33.20 -44.36 2.73
C TRP A 221 -32.96 -45.43 1.65
N LYS A 222 -32.25 -46.50 2.00
CA LYS A 222 -32.03 -47.66 1.12
C LYS A 222 -32.38 -48.96 1.84
N PRO A 223 -33.45 -49.68 1.44
CA PRO A 223 -34.44 -49.32 0.41
C PRO A 223 -35.36 -48.15 0.83
N PRO A 224 -36.11 -47.52 -0.11
CA PRO A 224 -37.08 -46.49 0.22
C PRO A 224 -38.14 -46.99 1.21
N LEU A 225 -38.51 -46.13 2.16
CA LEU A 225 -39.53 -46.44 3.16
C LEU A 225 -40.91 -46.54 2.53
N LYS A 226 -41.69 -47.56 2.92
CA LYS A 226 -43.08 -47.71 2.46
C LYS A 226 -43.98 -46.65 3.11
N ASN A 227 -44.84 -46.01 2.32
CA ASN A 227 -45.82 -44.99 2.75
C ASN A 227 -45.20 -43.72 3.37
N VAL A 228 -43.91 -43.44 3.11
CA VAL A 228 -43.22 -42.24 3.60
C VAL A 228 -42.67 -41.46 2.40
N SER A 229 -42.88 -40.14 2.37
CA SER A 229 -42.35 -39.26 1.33
C SER A 229 -40.82 -39.23 1.32
N THR A 230 -40.22 -39.07 0.15
CA THR A 230 -38.76 -38.88 -0.01
C THR A 230 -38.30 -37.45 0.26
N ASN A 231 -39.23 -36.52 0.54
CA ASN A 231 -38.88 -35.13 0.82
C ASN A 231 -38.14 -35.00 2.16
N THR A 232 -36.92 -34.46 2.14
CA THR A 232 -36.07 -34.27 3.32
C THR A 232 -36.23 -32.90 3.97
N GLU A 233 -36.97 -31.99 3.36
CA GLU A 233 -37.17 -30.60 3.82
C GLU A 233 -38.43 -30.44 4.70
N VAL A 234 -38.92 -31.54 5.27
CA VAL A 234 -40.12 -31.53 6.13
C VAL A 234 -39.75 -31.06 7.54
N GLY A 235 -40.40 -29.99 7.99
CA GLY A 235 -40.26 -29.42 9.33
C GLY A 235 -41.41 -29.79 10.27
N ILE A 236 -41.88 -28.83 11.06
CA ILE A 236 -43.05 -29.00 11.93
C ILE A 236 -44.30 -29.14 11.04
N ILE A 237 -45.05 -30.23 11.24
CA ILE A 237 -46.30 -30.54 10.53
C ILE A 237 -47.50 -30.50 11.47
N ASP A 238 -48.68 -30.28 10.92
CA ASP A 238 -49.93 -30.44 11.67
C ASP A 238 -50.17 -31.93 11.96
N GLY A 239 -50.38 -32.26 13.24
CA GLY A 239 -50.62 -33.61 13.70
C GLY A 239 -51.95 -34.20 13.22
N LEU A 240 -52.88 -33.36 12.76
CA LEU A 240 -54.12 -33.83 12.14
C LEU A 240 -53.86 -34.70 10.90
N SER A 241 -52.69 -34.57 10.28
CA SER A 241 -52.20 -35.45 9.21
C SER A 241 -53.16 -35.62 8.01
N GLY A 242 -54.09 -34.69 7.81
CA GLY A 242 -55.10 -34.73 6.74
C GLY A 242 -55.89 -36.03 6.73
#